data_AF-A0A9D2FFU9-F1
#
_entry.id   AF-A0A9D2FFU9-F1
#
_cell.length_a   1.000
_cell.length_b   1.000
_cell.length_c   1.000
_cell.angle_alpha   90.00
_cell.angle_beta   90.00
_cell.angle_gamma   90.00
#
_symmetry.space_group_name_H-M   'P 1'
#
loop_
_entity.id
_entity.type
_entity.pdbx_description
1 polymer ?
#
loop_
_entity_poly.entity_id
_entity_poly.type
_entity_poly.pdbx_seq_one_letter_code
_entity_poly.pdbx_strand_id
1 'polypeptide(L)'
;MGRNVNVNVTAKEETAPKPRYALLDELRGLALISMMGYHAMWDLVYMFGLDAPWYGGLAGFLWQQITCCVFVLLSGFCLRLGRHPIRRGLIVFGGGALVTLVTLVAMPADLVLLGVLTFLGSAMILTGALRPLLEKLPAWAGLAGSILLFVVTREVNSGYLGWGDWVIAWLPGTLYRNLLTAFLGFPGPGFYSTDYFSLMPWLFLFWAGYFLQKMVGRERMEPLRASVCPPLGWIGRHSLLLYLLHQPVIYGVLMAWNALR
;
A
#
# COMPACT_ATOMS: atom_id res chain seq x y z
N MET A 1 -12.62 55.34 42.30
CA MET A 1 -13.43 54.35 43.03
C MET A 1 -14.38 53.68 42.04
N GLY A 2 -14.06 52.45 41.60
CA GLY A 2 -14.94 51.54 40.83
C GLY A 2 -15.19 51.89 39.36
N ARG A 3 -15.26 50.94 38.42
CA ARG A 3 -15.03 49.49 38.44
C ARG A 3 -14.93 49.02 36.97
N ASN A 4 -13.99 48.13 36.70
CA ASN A 4 -13.78 47.41 35.45
C ASN A 4 -15.07 46.76 34.91
N VAL A 5 -15.21 46.70 33.58
CA VAL A 5 -15.54 45.44 32.89
C VAL A 5 -14.77 45.39 31.56
N ASN A 6 -13.53 44.89 31.64
CA ASN A 6 -12.86 44.26 30.50
C ASN A 6 -13.58 42.92 30.28
N VAL A 7 -14.51 42.87 29.33
CA VAL A 7 -15.02 41.58 28.85
C VAL A 7 -13.93 41.00 27.96
N ASN A 8 -13.10 40.15 28.55
CA ASN A 8 -12.23 39.23 27.85
C ASN A 8 -13.09 38.39 26.88
N VAL A 9 -13.14 38.81 25.62
CA VAL A 9 -13.43 37.89 24.52
C VAL A 9 -12.14 37.12 24.27
N THR A 10 -11.82 36.20 25.17
CA THR A 10 -10.99 35.05 24.82
C THR A 10 -11.83 34.21 23.87
N ALA A 11 -11.83 34.59 22.60
CA ALA A 11 -12.18 33.67 21.55
C ALA A 11 -11.25 32.48 21.72
N LYS A 12 -11.81 31.35 22.18
CA LYS A 12 -11.25 30.05 21.86
C LYS A 12 -11.06 30.08 20.34
N GLU A 13 -9.82 30.19 19.88
CA GLU A 13 -9.44 29.62 18.60
C GLU A 13 -9.76 28.13 18.72
N GLU A 14 -11.01 27.79 18.42
CA GLU A 14 -11.42 26.46 18.08
C GLU A 14 -10.58 26.15 16.84
N THR A 15 -9.45 25.48 17.06
CA THR A 15 -8.51 25.13 16.00
C THR A 15 -9.29 24.29 15.01
N ALA A 16 -9.79 24.93 13.96
CA ALA A 16 -10.52 24.26 12.90
C ALA A 16 -9.66 23.06 12.50
N PRO A 17 -10.23 21.84 12.45
CA PRO A 17 -9.45 20.66 12.09
C PRO A 17 -8.74 20.96 10.78
N LYS A 18 -7.39 20.84 10.78
CA LYS A 18 -6.57 21.18 9.62
C LYS A 18 -7.22 20.60 8.36
N PRO A 19 -7.48 21.41 7.32
CA PRO A 19 -8.25 20.98 6.17
C PRO A 19 -7.62 19.74 5.55
N ARG A 20 -8.40 18.66 5.50
CA ARG A 20 -7.99 17.36 4.96
C ARG A 20 -7.95 17.40 3.44
N TYR A 21 -7.12 16.54 2.87
CA TYR A 21 -7.03 16.36 1.42
C TYR A 21 -8.06 15.31 0.98
N ALA A 22 -9.31 15.74 0.74
CA ALA A 22 -10.43 14.87 0.42
C ALA A 22 -10.14 13.98 -0.81
N LEU A 23 -9.54 14.54 -1.86
CA LEU A 23 -9.23 13.80 -3.08
C LEU A 23 -8.23 12.65 -2.84
N LEU A 24 -7.29 12.80 -1.90
CA LEU A 24 -6.36 11.72 -1.54
C LEU A 24 -7.06 10.55 -0.86
N ASP A 25 -8.07 10.85 -0.02
CA ASP A 25 -8.89 9.80 0.58
C ASP A 25 -9.79 9.15 -0.48
N GLU A 26 -10.32 9.92 -1.44
CA GLU A 26 -11.10 9.38 -2.57
C GLU A 26 -10.28 8.48 -3.49
N LEU A 27 -9.06 8.88 -3.84
CA LEU A 27 -8.13 8.05 -4.61
C LEU A 27 -7.77 6.76 -3.86
N ARG A 28 -7.60 6.83 -2.54
CA ARG A 28 -7.38 5.63 -1.72
C ARG A 28 -8.62 4.73 -1.74
N GLY A 29 -9.81 5.31 -1.64
CA GLY A 29 -11.07 4.57 -1.74
C GLY A 29 -11.24 3.88 -3.08
N LEU A 30 -10.91 4.57 -4.18
CA LEU A 30 -10.94 4.00 -5.53
C LEU A 30 -9.95 2.84 -5.69
N ALA A 31 -8.70 3.03 -5.24
CA ALA A 31 -7.70 1.96 -5.27
C ALA A 31 -8.14 0.75 -4.43
N LEU A 32 -8.81 0.99 -3.30
CA LEU A 32 -9.34 -0.07 -2.44
C LEU A 32 -10.47 -0.84 -3.12
N ILE A 33 -11.40 -0.17 -3.79
CA ILE A 33 -12.47 -0.84 -4.57
C ILE A 33 -11.86 -1.67 -5.70
N SER A 34 -10.88 -1.12 -6.43
CA SER A 34 -10.17 -1.85 -7.49
C SER A 34 -9.52 -3.14 -6.96
N MET A 35 -8.87 -3.05 -5.79
CA MET A 35 -8.29 -4.21 -5.11
C MET A 35 -9.34 -5.24 -4.73
N MET A 36 -10.45 -4.82 -4.10
CA MET A 36 -11.56 -5.71 -3.74
C MET A 36 -12.16 -6.41 -4.96
N GLY A 37 -12.32 -5.68 -6.07
CA GLY A 37 -12.80 -6.26 -7.33
C GLY A 37 -11.83 -7.29 -7.92
N TYR A 38 -10.52 -7.03 -7.83
CA TYR A 38 -9.51 -7.97 -8.27
C TYR A 38 -9.54 -9.26 -7.45
N HIS A 39 -9.67 -9.17 -6.12
CA HIS A 39 -9.78 -10.34 -5.24
C HIS A 39 -11.10 -11.11 -5.43
N ALA A 40 -12.22 -10.41 -5.63
CA ALA A 40 -13.48 -11.07 -5.96
C ALA A 40 -13.38 -11.88 -7.27
N MET A 41 -12.69 -11.32 -8.28
CA MET A 41 -12.43 -12.06 -9.52
C MET A 41 -11.47 -13.24 -9.29
N TRP A 42 -10.45 -13.06 -8.44
CA TRP A 42 -9.54 -14.14 -8.04
C TRP A 42 -10.33 -15.32 -7.44
N ASP A 43 -11.21 -15.04 -6.47
CA ASP A 43 -12.04 -16.07 -5.84
C ASP A 43 -12.95 -16.75 -6.87
N LEU A 44 -13.63 -15.98 -7.70
CA LEU A 44 -14.51 -16.53 -8.75
C LEU A 44 -13.76 -17.50 -9.66
N VAL A 45 -12.55 -17.16 -10.10
CA VAL A 45 -11.75 -17.97 -11.02
C VAL A 45 -11.16 -19.19 -10.32
N TYR A 46 -10.46 -19.00 -9.19
CA TYR A 46 -9.64 -20.05 -8.59
C TYR A 46 -10.37 -20.87 -7.52
N MET A 47 -11.36 -20.28 -6.82
CA MET A 47 -12.13 -20.97 -5.78
C MET A 47 -13.47 -21.51 -6.30
N PHE A 48 -14.12 -20.80 -7.22
CA PHE A 48 -15.44 -21.16 -7.75
C PHE A 48 -15.42 -21.64 -9.21
N GLY A 49 -14.25 -21.69 -9.86
CA GLY A 49 -14.07 -22.30 -11.17
C GLY A 49 -14.66 -21.51 -12.35
N LEU A 50 -14.81 -20.19 -12.22
CA LEU A 50 -15.23 -19.34 -13.34
C LEU A 50 -14.15 -19.34 -14.43
N ASP A 51 -14.52 -19.75 -15.64
CA ASP A 51 -13.63 -19.68 -16.80
C ASP A 51 -13.49 -18.23 -17.29
N ALA A 52 -12.38 -17.58 -16.93
CA ALA A 52 -12.04 -16.22 -17.33
C ALA A 52 -10.57 -16.13 -17.79
N PRO A 53 -10.24 -16.62 -19.01
CA PRO A 53 -8.84 -16.69 -19.48
C PRO A 53 -8.13 -15.33 -19.54
N TRP A 54 -8.89 -14.24 -19.76
CA TRP A 54 -8.38 -12.87 -19.77
C TRP A 54 -7.79 -12.44 -18.41
N TYR A 55 -8.27 -13.01 -17.31
CA TYR A 55 -7.84 -12.68 -15.94
C TYR A 55 -6.45 -13.25 -15.63
N GLY A 56 -6.12 -14.44 -16.14
CA GLY A 56 -4.77 -15.00 -16.06
C GLY A 56 -3.79 -14.37 -17.05
N GLY A 57 -4.27 -13.62 -18.04
CA GLY A 57 -3.46 -12.97 -19.07
C GLY A 57 -3.00 -11.55 -18.72
N LEU A 58 -2.57 -10.83 -19.76
CA LEU A 58 -2.05 -9.46 -19.65
C LEU A 58 -3.05 -8.49 -18.97
N ALA A 59 -4.35 -8.64 -19.22
CA ALA A 59 -5.36 -7.74 -18.67
C ALA A 59 -5.45 -7.84 -17.14
N GLY A 60 -5.52 -9.05 -16.59
CA GLY A 60 -5.50 -9.24 -15.14
C GLY A 60 -4.17 -8.84 -14.52
N PHE A 61 -3.04 -9.13 -15.18
CA PHE A 61 -1.73 -8.65 -14.75
C PHE A 61 -1.69 -7.11 -14.66
N LEU A 62 -2.10 -6.39 -15.71
CA LEU A 62 -2.11 -4.93 -15.71
C LEU A 62 -3.05 -4.36 -14.65
N TRP A 63 -4.24 -4.94 -14.48
CA TRP A 63 -5.18 -4.52 -13.45
C TRP A 63 -4.58 -4.63 -12.05
N GLN A 64 -3.94 -5.77 -11.76
CA GLN A 64 -3.21 -5.97 -10.51
C GLN A 64 -2.10 -4.93 -10.36
N GLN A 65 -1.19 -4.84 -11.35
CA GLN A 65 0.00 -3.98 -11.26
C GLN A 65 -0.37 -2.51 -11.09
N ILE A 66 -1.37 -2.00 -11.81
CA ILE A 66 -1.85 -0.61 -11.67
C ILE A 66 -2.41 -0.39 -10.27
N THR A 67 -3.26 -1.30 -9.78
CA THR A 67 -3.86 -1.20 -8.44
C THR A 67 -2.77 -1.16 -7.37
N CYS A 68 -1.80 -2.07 -7.44
CA CYS A 68 -0.68 -2.13 -6.51
C CYS A 68 0.20 -0.88 -6.59
N CYS A 69 0.56 -0.43 -7.80
CA CYS A 69 1.40 0.75 -7.99
C CYS A 69 0.76 2.00 -7.39
N VAL A 70 -0.54 2.23 -7.67
CA VAL A 70 -1.29 3.36 -7.11
C VAL A 70 -1.34 3.28 -5.59
N PHE A 71 -1.63 2.09 -5.03
CA PHE A 71 -1.76 1.91 -3.58
C PHE A 71 -0.44 2.17 -2.83
N VAL A 72 0.69 1.66 -3.36
CA VAL A 72 2.02 1.83 -2.78
C VAL A 72 2.50 3.28 -2.91
N LEU A 73 2.37 3.88 -4.10
CA LEU A 73 2.78 5.26 -4.34
C LEU A 73 1.96 6.23 -3.48
N LEU A 74 0.64 6.05 -3.39
CA LEU A 74 -0.23 6.88 -2.55
C LEU A 74 0.10 6.72 -1.06
N SER A 75 0.44 5.51 -0.61
CA SER A 75 0.86 5.27 0.77
C SER A 75 2.15 6.02 1.12
N GLY A 76 3.14 6.00 0.22
CA GLY A 76 4.38 6.77 0.35
C GLY A 76 4.13 8.28 0.36
N PHE A 77 3.30 8.75 -0.56
CA PHE A 77 2.90 10.16 -0.64
C PHE A 77 2.23 10.64 0.66
N CYS A 78 1.28 9.88 1.19
CA CYS A 78 0.56 10.24 2.41
C CYS A 78 1.41 10.16 3.69
N LEU A 79 2.58 9.51 3.68
CA LEU A 79 3.42 9.37 4.89
C LEU A 79 3.91 10.73 5.42
N ARG A 80 4.20 11.70 4.54
CA ARG A 80 4.63 13.06 4.92
C ARG A 80 3.49 13.94 5.47
N LEU A 81 2.26 13.55 5.21
CA LEU A 81 1.05 14.23 5.70
C LEU A 81 0.65 13.76 7.10
N GLY A 82 0.99 12.52 7.44
CA GLY A 82 0.64 11.90 8.71
C GLY A 82 1.58 12.24 9.87
N ARG A 83 1.10 11.99 11.09
CA ARG A 83 1.89 12.01 12.33
C ARG A 83 2.25 10.57 12.72
N HIS A 84 3.37 10.39 13.42
CA HIS A 84 3.84 9.10 13.95
C HIS A 84 3.92 7.95 12.91
N PRO A 85 4.80 8.06 11.89
CA PRO A 85 4.90 7.06 10.82
C PRO A 85 5.22 5.65 11.34
N ILE A 86 6.09 5.53 12.36
CA ILE A 86 6.47 4.24 12.94
C ILE A 86 5.28 3.55 13.62
N ARG A 87 4.53 4.29 14.46
CA ARG A 87 3.34 3.73 15.14
C ARG A 87 2.29 3.25 14.12
N ARG A 88 2.03 4.03 13.08
CA ARG A 88 1.12 3.63 12.00
C ARG A 88 1.65 2.40 11.27
N GLY A 89 2.94 2.36 10.97
CA GLY A 89 3.59 1.22 10.34
C GLY A 89 3.47 -0.06 11.17
N LEU A 90 3.64 0.02 12.49
CA LEU A 90 3.45 -1.13 13.39
C LEU A 90 2.00 -1.66 13.37
N ILE A 91 1.01 -0.78 13.35
CA ILE A 91 -0.41 -1.17 13.26
C ILE A 91 -0.68 -1.89 11.93
N VAL A 92 -0.20 -1.33 10.82
CA VAL A 92 -0.40 -1.90 9.48
C VAL A 92 0.35 -3.24 9.34
N PHE A 93 1.58 -3.33 9.84
CA PHE A 93 2.36 -4.56 9.90
C PHE A 93 1.64 -5.64 10.72
N GLY A 94 1.11 -5.27 11.89
CA GLY A 94 0.31 -6.16 12.74
C GLY A 94 -0.94 -6.67 12.04
N GLY A 95 -1.60 -5.83 11.23
CA GLY A 95 -2.69 -6.25 10.36
C GLY A 95 -2.26 -7.30 9.33
N GLY A 96 -1.09 -7.14 8.72
CA GLY A 96 -0.51 -8.16 7.82
C GLY A 96 -0.20 -9.47 8.54
N ALA A 97 0.40 -9.41 9.73
CA ALA A 97 0.66 -10.59 10.56
C ALA A 97 -0.63 -11.31 10.97
N LEU A 98 -1.70 -10.56 11.26
CA LEU A 98 -3.02 -11.12 11.53
C LEU A 98 -3.57 -11.87 10.30
N VAL A 99 -3.46 -11.30 9.10
CA VAL A 99 -3.88 -11.96 7.85
C VAL A 99 -3.10 -13.25 7.63
N THR A 100 -1.78 -13.24 7.83
CA THR A 100 -0.95 -14.46 7.76
C THR A 100 -1.43 -15.51 8.76
N LEU A 101 -1.70 -15.14 10.02
CA LEU A 101 -2.18 -16.08 11.03
C LEU A 101 -3.55 -16.68 10.67
N VAL A 102 -4.49 -15.84 10.23
CA VAL A 102 -5.84 -16.28 9.86
C VAL A 102 -5.80 -17.21 8.64
N THR A 103 -5.03 -16.87 7.61
CA THR A 103 -4.90 -17.72 6.41
C THR A 103 -4.18 -19.01 6.70
N LEU A 104 -3.16 -19.01 7.58
CA LEU A 104 -2.49 -20.23 8.01
C LEU A 104 -3.44 -21.25 8.67
N VAL A 105 -4.41 -20.77 9.46
CA VAL A 105 -5.35 -21.64 10.18
C VAL A 105 -6.56 -22.01 9.30
N ALA A 106 -7.12 -21.05 8.57
CA ALA A 106 -8.37 -21.24 7.84
C ALA A 106 -8.18 -21.78 6.41
N MET A 107 -7.11 -21.36 5.73
CA MET A 107 -6.86 -21.64 4.30
C MET A 107 -5.36 -21.84 4.02
N PRO A 108 -4.73 -22.89 4.57
CA PRO A 108 -3.27 -23.07 4.47
C PRO A 108 -2.76 -23.27 3.03
N ALA A 109 -3.61 -23.74 2.12
CA ALA A 109 -3.29 -23.85 0.69
C ALA A 109 -3.15 -22.46 0.02
N ASP A 110 -3.85 -21.46 0.54
CA ASP A 110 -3.88 -20.08 0.04
C ASP A 110 -3.25 -19.10 1.04
N LEU A 111 -2.16 -19.56 1.66
CA LEU A 111 -1.45 -18.82 2.69
C LEU A 111 -0.98 -17.46 2.17
N VAL A 112 -1.31 -16.39 2.92
CA VAL A 112 -0.83 -15.03 2.64
C VAL A 112 0.36 -14.72 3.55
N LEU A 113 1.56 -14.95 3.02
CA LEU A 113 2.84 -14.74 3.68
C LEU A 113 3.56 -13.55 3.06
N LEU A 114 3.94 -12.56 3.88
CA LEU A 114 4.58 -11.32 3.42
C LEU A 114 3.74 -10.53 2.38
N GLY A 115 2.43 -10.42 2.62
CA GLY A 115 1.52 -9.64 1.76
C GLY A 115 1.70 -8.12 1.89
N VAL A 116 0.87 -7.38 1.17
CA VAL A 116 1.04 -5.91 1.01
C VAL A 116 1.00 -5.13 2.33
N LEU A 117 0.24 -5.56 3.34
CA LEU A 117 0.19 -4.88 4.64
C LEU A 117 1.51 -5.04 5.42
N THR A 118 2.10 -6.23 5.41
CA THR A 118 3.41 -6.49 6.02
C THR A 118 4.48 -5.63 5.36
N PHE A 119 4.45 -5.55 4.02
CA PHE A 119 5.30 -4.64 3.26
C PHE A 119 5.06 -3.16 3.63
N LEU A 120 3.83 -2.66 3.53
CA LEU A 120 3.53 -1.25 3.77
C LEU A 120 3.87 -0.82 5.20
N GLY A 121 3.57 -1.66 6.18
CA GLY A 121 3.95 -1.42 7.57
C GLY A 121 5.47 -1.28 7.72
N SER A 122 6.21 -2.19 7.10
CA SER A 122 7.68 -2.17 7.07
C SER A 122 8.22 -0.92 6.37
N ALA A 123 7.67 -0.56 5.20
CA ALA A 123 8.06 0.63 4.45
C ALA A 123 7.82 1.91 5.26
N MET A 124 6.71 2.01 6.00
CA MET A 124 6.43 3.15 6.89
C MET A 124 7.40 3.23 8.07
N ILE A 125 7.72 2.10 8.70
CA ILE A 125 8.69 2.02 9.81
C ILE A 125 10.07 2.44 9.32
N LEU A 126 10.54 1.82 8.23
CA LEU A 126 11.85 2.07 7.65
C LEU A 126 11.99 3.52 7.18
N THR A 127 11.00 4.04 6.45
CA THR A 127 11.00 5.44 6.00
C THR A 127 10.89 6.40 7.18
N GLY A 128 10.17 6.03 8.25
CA GLY A 128 10.11 6.79 9.49
C GLY A 128 11.48 6.90 10.17
N ALA A 129 12.22 5.80 10.26
CA ALA A 129 13.56 5.75 10.83
C ALA A 129 14.60 6.48 9.95
N LEU A 130 14.52 6.32 8.63
CA LEU A 130 15.43 6.94 7.66
C LEU A 130 15.05 8.37 7.28
N ARG A 131 13.98 8.92 7.85
CA ARG A 131 13.49 10.27 7.55
C ARG A 131 14.59 11.35 7.60
N PRO A 132 15.46 11.42 8.63
CA PRO A 132 16.51 12.45 8.69
C PRO A 132 17.50 12.39 7.52
N LEU A 133 17.71 11.21 6.94
CA LEU A 133 18.56 11.03 5.76
C LEU A 133 17.80 11.40 4.48
N LEU A 134 16.58 10.89 4.31
CA LEU A 134 15.74 11.15 3.14
C LEU A 134 15.38 12.64 2.99
N GLU A 135 15.30 13.38 4.10
CA GLU A 135 15.03 14.82 4.08
C GLU A 135 16.22 15.65 3.57
N LYS A 136 17.45 15.14 3.63
CA LYS A 136 18.64 15.82 3.07
C LYS A 136 18.71 15.76 1.55
N LEU A 137 18.10 14.74 0.92
CA LEU A 137 18.13 14.57 -0.53
C LEU A 137 17.21 15.58 -1.24
N PRO A 138 17.64 16.22 -2.34
CA PRO A 138 16.75 17.06 -3.13
C PRO A 138 15.58 16.23 -3.71
N ALA A 139 14.39 16.80 -3.75
CA ALA A 139 13.16 16.06 -4.05
C ALA A 139 13.19 15.37 -5.42
N TRP A 140 13.68 16.06 -6.44
CA TRP A 140 13.80 15.52 -7.79
C TRP A 140 14.79 14.34 -7.87
N ALA A 141 15.92 14.42 -7.15
CA ALA A 141 16.92 13.36 -7.17
C ALA A 141 16.43 12.12 -6.41
N GLY A 142 15.76 12.34 -5.28
CA GLY A 142 15.10 11.26 -4.54
C GLY A 142 14.02 10.57 -5.37
N LEU A 143 13.20 11.34 -6.10
CA LEU A 143 12.17 10.81 -6.99
C LEU A 143 12.79 10.02 -8.16
N ALA A 144 13.72 10.62 -8.90
CA ALA A 144 14.37 9.99 -10.05
C ALA A 144 15.16 8.74 -9.63
N GLY A 145 15.92 8.81 -8.54
CA GLY A 145 16.65 7.67 -8.00
C GLY A 145 15.73 6.54 -7.54
N SER A 146 14.60 6.88 -6.91
CA SER A 146 13.61 5.88 -6.50
C SER A 146 12.95 5.19 -7.70
N ILE A 147 12.58 5.94 -8.75
CA ILE A 147 12.02 5.36 -9.98
C ILE A 147 13.06 4.48 -10.67
N LEU A 148 14.31 4.95 -10.81
CA LEU A 148 15.39 4.18 -11.42
C LEU A 148 15.64 2.87 -10.67
N LEU A 149 15.75 2.94 -9.34
CA LEU A 149 15.96 1.75 -8.51
C LEU A 149 14.76 0.80 -8.61
N PHE A 150 13.53 1.30 -8.63
CA PHE A 150 12.34 0.47 -8.83
C PHE A 150 12.39 -0.29 -10.16
N VAL A 151 12.73 0.39 -11.25
CA VAL A 151 12.83 -0.22 -12.59
C VAL A 151 13.94 -1.25 -12.63
N VAL A 152 15.15 -0.92 -12.16
CA VAL A 152 16.32 -1.82 -12.20
C VAL A 152 16.14 -3.04 -11.29
N THR A 153 15.43 -2.88 -10.17
CA THR A 153 15.20 -3.97 -9.21
C THR A 153 13.88 -4.68 -9.41
N ARG A 154 13.14 -4.37 -10.49
CA ARG A 154 11.77 -4.87 -10.71
C ARG A 154 11.70 -6.40 -10.69
N GLU A 155 12.75 -7.04 -11.20
CA GLU A 155 12.87 -8.48 -11.39
C GLU A 155 13.74 -9.18 -10.34
N VAL A 156 14.04 -8.52 -9.22
CA VAL A 156 14.85 -9.12 -8.14
C VAL A 156 14.20 -10.38 -7.58
N ASN A 157 12.86 -10.42 -7.48
CA ASN A 157 12.14 -11.63 -7.06
C ASN A 157 12.38 -12.80 -8.02
N SER A 158 12.67 -12.51 -9.29
CA SER A 158 12.92 -13.47 -10.38
C SER A 158 14.40 -13.87 -10.54
N GLY A 159 15.32 -13.30 -9.74
CA GLY A 159 16.73 -13.69 -9.76
C GLY A 159 17.70 -12.71 -10.42
N TYR A 160 17.23 -11.55 -10.91
CA TYR A 160 18.09 -10.64 -11.67
C TYR A 160 17.74 -9.16 -11.51
N LEU A 161 18.68 -8.30 -11.89
CA LEU A 161 18.47 -6.87 -12.08
C LEU A 161 18.13 -6.62 -13.55
N GLY A 162 17.06 -5.86 -13.81
CA GLY A 162 16.53 -5.70 -15.15
C GLY A 162 15.06 -5.35 -15.18
N TRP A 163 14.49 -5.38 -16.38
CA TRP A 163 13.08 -5.08 -16.63
C TRP A 163 12.53 -5.99 -17.73
N GLY A 164 11.52 -6.80 -17.42
CA GLY A 164 11.03 -7.82 -18.35
C GLY A 164 12.19 -8.71 -18.83
N ASP A 165 12.29 -8.94 -20.12
CA ASP A 165 13.35 -9.79 -20.70
C ASP A 165 14.75 -9.15 -20.73
N TRP A 166 14.88 -7.87 -20.34
CA TRP A 166 16.15 -7.15 -20.35
C TRP A 166 16.92 -7.40 -19.05
N VAL A 167 17.93 -8.26 -19.10
CA VAL A 167 18.78 -8.62 -17.97
C VAL A 167 20.04 -7.75 -17.94
N ILE A 168 20.23 -7.00 -16.85
CA ILE A 168 21.44 -6.22 -16.58
C ILE A 168 22.48 -7.10 -15.87
N ALA A 169 22.05 -7.81 -14.82
CA ALA A 169 22.94 -8.69 -14.05
C ALA A 169 22.14 -9.77 -13.31
N TRP A 170 22.67 -11.00 -13.29
CA TRP A 170 22.14 -12.08 -12.47
C TRP A 170 22.56 -11.92 -11.02
N LEU A 171 21.65 -12.23 -10.10
CA LEU A 171 21.91 -12.14 -8.67
C LEU A 171 22.41 -13.48 -8.12
N PRO A 172 23.36 -13.47 -7.15
CA PRO A 172 23.85 -14.70 -6.56
C PRO A 172 22.74 -15.49 -5.87
N GLY A 173 22.66 -16.80 -6.17
CA GLY A 173 21.67 -17.70 -5.54
C GLY A 173 21.76 -17.75 -4.00
N THR A 174 22.91 -17.37 -3.42
CA THR A 174 23.08 -17.22 -1.97
C THR A 174 22.17 -16.17 -1.33
N LEU A 175 21.59 -15.26 -2.12
CA LEU A 175 20.60 -14.31 -1.64
C LEU A 175 19.22 -14.95 -1.45
N TYR A 176 18.93 -16.10 -2.09
CA TYR A 176 17.59 -16.70 -2.13
C TYR A 176 17.54 -17.92 -1.23
N ARG A 177 17.45 -17.71 0.10
CA ARG A 177 17.65 -18.80 1.09
C ARG A 177 16.48 -19.07 2.00
N ASN A 178 15.86 -18.05 2.58
CA ASN A 178 14.92 -18.23 3.68
C ASN A 178 13.89 -17.10 3.75
N LEU A 179 13.04 -17.12 4.78
CA LEU A 179 11.97 -16.13 4.93
C LEU A 179 12.48 -14.70 5.12
N LEU A 180 13.66 -14.51 5.74
CA LEU A 180 14.27 -13.19 5.88
C LEU A 180 14.69 -12.65 4.50
N THR A 181 15.28 -13.50 3.67
CA THR A 181 15.66 -13.07 2.32
C THR A 181 14.44 -12.84 1.44
N ALA A 182 13.39 -13.65 1.57
CA ALA A 182 12.09 -13.40 0.94
C ALA A 182 11.53 -12.03 1.34
N PHE A 183 11.53 -11.70 2.64
CA PHE A 183 11.10 -10.38 3.12
C PHE A 183 11.84 -9.23 2.44
N LEU A 184 13.15 -9.38 2.18
CA LEU A 184 13.93 -8.37 1.49
C LEU A 184 13.66 -8.28 -0.02
N GLY A 185 13.23 -9.36 -0.68
CA GLY A 185 13.08 -9.44 -2.14
C GLY A 185 13.66 -10.68 -2.81
N PHE A 186 14.27 -11.58 -2.04
CA PHE A 186 15.00 -12.73 -2.55
C PHE A 186 14.37 -14.03 -2.02
N PRO A 187 13.19 -14.42 -2.54
CA PRO A 187 12.47 -15.59 -2.04
C PRO A 187 13.24 -16.88 -2.33
N GLY A 188 13.44 -17.71 -1.30
CA GLY A 188 14.14 -18.98 -1.46
C GLY A 188 13.36 -20.01 -2.27
N PRO A 189 14.01 -21.11 -2.71
CA PRO A 189 13.35 -22.21 -3.40
C PRO A 189 12.18 -22.77 -2.57
N GLY A 190 11.02 -22.93 -3.20
CA GLY A 190 9.81 -23.44 -2.54
C GLY A 190 9.04 -22.41 -1.70
N PHE A 191 9.44 -21.14 -1.71
CA PHE A 191 8.61 -20.06 -1.13
C PHE A 191 7.32 -19.90 -1.94
N TYR A 192 6.18 -19.85 -1.24
CA TYR A 192 4.87 -19.60 -1.84
C TYR A 192 4.06 -18.66 -0.94
N SER A 193 3.33 -17.76 -1.59
CA SER A 193 2.30 -16.94 -0.97
C SER A 193 1.31 -16.49 -2.04
N THR A 194 0.02 -16.55 -1.74
CA THR A 194 -1.04 -16.09 -2.64
C THR A 194 -0.99 -14.58 -2.87
N ASP A 195 -0.52 -13.82 -1.87
CA ASP A 195 -0.21 -12.39 -1.99
C ASP A 195 1.21 -12.13 -1.46
N TYR A 196 2.13 -11.77 -2.36
CA TYR A 196 3.53 -11.57 -2.03
C TYR A 196 4.02 -10.17 -2.42
N PHE A 197 4.37 -9.39 -1.40
CA PHE A 197 4.99 -8.08 -1.50
C PHE A 197 6.28 -8.04 -0.68
N SER A 198 7.40 -8.21 -1.38
CA SER A 198 8.74 -8.02 -0.81
C SER A 198 9.08 -6.54 -0.60
N LEU A 199 10.11 -6.28 0.23
CA LEU A 199 10.63 -4.93 0.40
C LEU A 199 11.20 -4.37 -0.91
N MET A 200 12.08 -5.10 -1.60
CA MET A 200 12.54 -4.78 -2.95
C MET A 200 11.66 -5.48 -3.98
N PRO A 201 11.17 -4.80 -5.03
CA PRO A 201 11.46 -3.41 -5.42
C PRO A 201 10.51 -2.38 -4.79
N TRP A 202 9.40 -2.80 -4.19
CA TRP A 202 8.25 -1.95 -3.87
C TRP A 202 8.55 -0.77 -2.94
N LEU A 203 9.56 -0.88 -2.07
CA LEU A 203 10.03 0.21 -1.22
C LEU A 203 10.47 1.42 -2.04
N PHE A 204 11.08 1.21 -3.21
CA PHE A 204 11.50 2.31 -4.07
C PHE A 204 10.29 3.03 -4.67
N LEU A 205 9.24 2.31 -5.06
CA LEU A 205 7.99 2.95 -5.50
C LEU A 205 7.32 3.73 -4.35
N PHE A 206 7.37 3.19 -3.14
CA PHE A 206 6.90 3.90 -1.94
C PHE A 206 7.70 5.20 -1.71
N TRP A 207 9.04 5.15 -1.84
CA TRP A 207 9.88 6.34 -1.75
C TRP A 207 9.66 7.32 -2.91
N ALA A 208 9.36 6.84 -4.12
CA ALA A 208 8.94 7.72 -5.21
C ALA A 208 7.71 8.53 -4.81
N GLY A 209 6.70 7.90 -4.21
CA GLY A 209 5.55 8.60 -3.62
C GLY A 209 5.94 9.62 -2.54
N TYR A 210 6.85 9.24 -1.63
CA TYR A 210 7.36 10.12 -0.57
C TYR A 210 8.05 11.38 -1.13
N PHE A 211 8.94 11.22 -2.11
CA PHE A 211 9.64 12.32 -2.76
C PHE A 211 8.75 13.13 -3.69
N LEU A 212 7.77 12.50 -4.35
CA LEU A 212 6.74 13.20 -5.11
C LEU A 212 5.98 14.18 -4.23
N GLN A 213 5.58 13.76 -3.02
CA GLN A 213 4.95 14.68 -2.06
C GLN A 213 5.89 15.83 -1.68
N LYS A 214 7.19 15.56 -1.53
CA LYS A 214 8.22 16.60 -1.28
C LYS A 214 8.35 17.59 -2.43
N MET A 215 8.27 17.13 -3.66
CA MET A 215 8.36 17.95 -4.85
C MET A 215 7.11 18.81 -5.06
N VAL A 216 5.93 18.26 -4.81
CA VAL A 216 4.66 19.01 -4.90
C VAL A 216 4.59 20.09 -3.82
N GLY A 217 5.07 19.80 -2.61
CA GLY A 217 4.99 20.75 -1.49
C GLY A 217 3.57 20.92 -0.95
N ARG A 218 3.40 21.66 0.16
CA ARG A 218 2.07 21.81 0.79
C ARG A 218 1.16 22.81 0.09
N GLU A 219 1.73 23.85 -0.49
CA GLU A 219 1.00 24.96 -1.13
C GLU A 219 0.32 24.52 -2.42
N ARG A 220 0.94 23.64 -3.21
CA ARG A 220 0.37 23.16 -4.48
C ARG A 220 -0.65 22.04 -4.31
N MET A 221 -0.92 21.60 -3.07
CA MET A 221 -1.93 20.57 -2.78
C MET A 221 -3.31 21.15 -2.43
N GLU A 222 -3.50 22.47 -2.51
CA GLU A 222 -4.82 23.10 -2.31
C GLU A 222 -5.94 22.45 -3.15
N PRO A 223 -5.74 22.13 -4.45
CA PRO A 223 -6.78 21.45 -5.25
C PRO A 223 -7.17 20.07 -4.70
N LEU A 224 -6.26 19.37 -4.02
CA LEU A 224 -6.51 18.04 -3.45
C LEU A 224 -7.45 18.08 -2.23
N ARG A 225 -7.82 19.27 -1.76
CA ARG A 225 -8.81 19.46 -0.69
C ARG A 225 -10.24 19.36 -1.20
N ALA A 226 -10.48 19.65 -2.48
CA ALA A 226 -11.80 19.53 -3.08
C ALA A 226 -12.21 18.05 -3.13
N SER A 227 -13.45 17.79 -2.71
CA SER A 227 -14.07 16.46 -2.81
C SER A 227 -14.77 16.33 -4.16
N VAL A 228 -14.58 15.21 -4.85
CA VAL A 228 -15.26 14.88 -6.10
C VAL A 228 -16.33 13.82 -5.84
N CYS A 229 -16.00 12.80 -5.04
CA CYS A 229 -16.91 11.71 -4.70
C CYS A 229 -16.84 11.37 -3.18
N PRO A 230 -17.68 12.00 -2.34
CA PRO A 230 -17.66 11.80 -0.89
C PRO A 230 -17.74 10.34 -0.40
N PRO A 231 -18.50 9.43 -1.05
CA PRO A 231 -18.50 8.01 -0.71
C PRO A 231 -17.11 7.35 -0.81
N LEU A 232 -16.36 7.63 -1.88
CA LEU A 232 -14.99 7.14 -2.04
C LEU A 232 -14.09 7.68 -0.91
N GLY A 233 -14.29 8.93 -0.52
CA GLY A 233 -13.57 9.53 0.60
C GLY A 233 -13.85 8.80 1.92
N TRP A 234 -15.09 8.35 2.15
CA TRP A 234 -15.42 7.55 3.34
C TRP A 234 -14.71 6.19 3.35
N ILE A 235 -14.70 5.51 2.20
CA ILE A 235 -14.00 4.23 2.03
C ILE A 235 -12.49 4.42 2.29
N GLY A 236 -11.88 5.45 1.71
CA GLY A 236 -10.46 5.75 1.93
C GLY A 236 -10.08 6.06 3.38
N ARG A 237 -10.99 6.69 4.14
CA ARG A 237 -10.80 6.97 5.58
C ARG A 237 -10.85 5.71 6.44
N HIS A 238 -11.64 4.72 6.05
CA HIS A 238 -11.77 3.43 6.74
C HIS A 238 -10.97 2.30 6.07
N SER A 239 -10.01 2.67 5.20
CA SER A 239 -9.29 1.76 4.33
C SER A 239 -8.68 0.55 5.03
N LEU A 240 -8.03 0.70 6.19
CA LEU A 240 -7.42 -0.44 6.90
C LEU A 240 -8.46 -1.47 7.35
N LEU A 241 -9.58 -1.02 7.92
CA LEU A 241 -10.65 -1.92 8.38
C LEU A 241 -11.28 -2.64 7.20
N LEU A 242 -11.64 -1.89 6.15
CA LEU A 242 -12.21 -2.43 4.93
C LEU A 242 -11.22 -3.39 4.23
N TYR A 243 -9.93 -3.09 4.25
CA TYR A 243 -8.88 -3.97 3.77
C TYR A 243 -8.80 -5.27 4.58
N LEU A 244 -8.95 -5.25 5.90
CA LEU A 244 -8.91 -6.51 6.67
C LEU A 244 -10.18 -7.35 6.47
N LEU A 245 -11.33 -6.71 6.25
CA LEU A 245 -12.62 -7.40 6.16
C LEU A 245 -12.99 -7.82 4.73
N HIS A 246 -12.41 -7.24 3.69
CA HIS A 246 -12.87 -7.50 2.32
C HIS A 246 -12.83 -8.98 1.96
N GLN A 247 -11.70 -9.68 2.19
CA GLN A 247 -11.54 -11.06 1.75
C GLN A 247 -12.50 -12.02 2.46
N PRO A 248 -12.62 -12.01 3.81
CA PRO A 248 -13.63 -12.84 4.48
C PRO A 248 -15.07 -12.55 4.05
N VAL A 249 -15.40 -11.27 3.81
CA VAL A 249 -16.75 -10.87 3.39
C VAL A 249 -17.04 -11.30 1.96
N ILE A 250 -16.11 -11.04 1.02
CA ILE A 250 -16.24 -11.43 -0.38
C ILE A 250 -16.38 -12.95 -0.47
N TYR A 251 -15.46 -13.69 0.15
CA TYR A 251 -15.49 -15.14 0.14
C TYR A 251 -16.80 -15.69 0.74
N GLY A 252 -17.24 -15.14 1.89
CA GLY A 252 -18.51 -15.54 2.52
C GLY A 252 -19.74 -15.27 1.65
N VAL A 253 -19.79 -14.14 0.94
CA VAL A 253 -20.87 -13.81 0.01
C VAL A 253 -20.87 -14.74 -1.20
N LEU A 254 -19.70 -15.01 -1.79
CA LEU A 254 -19.56 -15.92 -2.93
C LEU A 254 -19.92 -17.37 -2.54
N MET A 255 -19.52 -17.79 -1.34
CA MET A 255 -19.88 -19.10 -0.80
C MET A 255 -21.39 -19.23 -0.60
N ALA A 256 -22.05 -18.21 -0.02
CA ALA A 256 -23.50 -18.19 0.13
C ALA A 256 -24.22 -18.20 -1.22
N TRP A 257 -23.74 -17.42 -2.19
CA TRP A 257 -24.26 -17.45 -3.56
C TRP A 257 -24.15 -18.85 -4.16
N ASN A 258 -22.99 -19.48 -4.06
CA ASN A 258 -22.73 -20.80 -4.64
C ASN A 258 -23.61 -21.89 -4.00
N ALA A 259 -23.90 -21.78 -2.71
CA ALA A 259 -24.79 -22.70 -2.01
C ALA A 259 -26.28 -22.56 -2.40
N LEU A 260 -26.67 -21.41 -2.98
CA LEU A 260 -28.05 -21.14 -3.42
C LEU A 260 -28.32 -21.51 -4.88
N ARG A 261 -27.29 -21.92 -5.63
CA ARG A 261 -27.37 -22.28 -7.05
C ARG A 261 -27.41 -23.79 -7.23
#